data_AF-A0A6M1SG42-F1
#
_entry.id   AF-A0A6M1SG42-F1
#
_cell.length_a   1.000
_cell.length_b   1.000
_cell.length_c   1.000
_cell.angle_alpha   90.00
_cell.angle_beta   90.00
_cell.angle_gamma   90.00
#
_symmetry.space_group_name_H-M   'P 1'
#
loop_
_entity.id
_entity.type
_entity.pdbx_description
1 polymer ?
#
loop_
_entity_poly.entity_id
_entity_poly.type
_entity_poly.pdbx_seq_one_letter_code
_entity_poly.pdbx_strand_id
1 'polypeptide(L)'
;DQAHVTAKMTIPSPAVLHFRGGRKAISKDVYPDLDAFYEDLGKTYRKAVKAFYDAGCRYLQFDDTVWAYLCSQDELKKARERGDNPDGLQQIYSRIINYAIAERPADMTITTHVCRGNFRSTWISSGGYEPVAETML
;
A
#
# COMPACT_ATOMS: atom_id res chain seq x y z
N ASP A 1 8.51 -29.83 -0.11
CA ASP A 1 8.69 -29.01 1.10
C ASP A 1 9.22 -29.92 2.20
N GLN A 2 10.41 -29.66 2.73
CA GLN A 2 11.05 -30.48 3.77
C GLN A 2 10.84 -29.93 5.19
N ALA A 3 10.34 -28.70 5.31
CA ALA A 3 10.25 -28.01 6.60
C ALA A 3 8.83 -28.05 7.20
N HIS A 4 7.82 -28.50 6.44
CA HIS A 4 6.41 -28.57 6.87
C HIS A 4 5.86 -27.22 7.37
N VAL A 5 6.35 -26.11 6.82
CA VAL A 5 5.96 -24.75 7.20
C VAL A 5 5.64 -23.90 5.98
N THR A 6 4.68 -22.99 6.13
CA THR A 6 4.30 -22.07 5.05
C THR A 6 5.28 -20.90 4.97
N ALA A 7 5.98 -20.77 3.85
CA ALA A 7 6.83 -19.60 3.58
C ALA A 7 5.98 -18.32 3.45
N LYS A 8 6.41 -17.27 4.15
CA LYS A 8 5.82 -15.92 4.08
C LYS A 8 6.68 -15.02 3.21
N MET A 9 6.08 -14.42 2.18
CA MET A 9 6.72 -13.38 1.36
C MET A 9 6.16 -12.01 1.72
N THR A 10 6.99 -10.98 1.74
CA THR A 10 6.54 -9.60 1.96
C THR A 10 6.94 -8.69 0.80
N ILE A 11 6.04 -7.78 0.44
CA ILE A 11 6.29 -6.74 -0.56
C ILE A 11 5.70 -5.41 -0.08
N PRO A 12 6.20 -4.25 -0.57
CA PRO A 12 5.58 -2.97 -0.27
C PRO A 12 4.13 -2.91 -0.76
N SER A 13 3.23 -2.34 0.03
CA SER A 13 1.85 -2.03 -0.37
C SER A 13 1.80 -1.07 -1.58
N PRO A 14 0.77 -1.15 -2.44
CA PRO A 14 0.57 -0.18 -3.52
C PRO A 14 0.58 1.28 -3.03
N ALA A 15 0.05 1.53 -1.83
CA ALA A 15 0.03 2.87 -1.24
C ALA A 15 1.44 3.45 -1.05
N VAL A 16 2.40 2.59 -0.67
CA VAL A 16 3.80 3.00 -0.46
C VAL A 16 4.45 3.45 -1.77
N LEU A 17 4.13 2.79 -2.89
CA LEU A 17 4.68 3.13 -4.20
C LEU A 17 4.26 4.55 -4.62
N HIS A 18 3.00 4.90 -4.42
CA HIS A 18 2.50 6.25 -4.70
C HIS A 18 3.00 7.27 -3.66
N PHE A 19 2.75 7.03 -2.37
CA PHE A 19 2.91 8.05 -1.35
C PHE A 19 4.36 8.49 -1.12
N ARG A 20 5.34 7.61 -1.34
CA ARG A 20 6.77 7.96 -1.17
C ARG A 20 7.26 8.94 -2.21
N GLY A 21 6.89 8.73 -3.47
CA GLY A 21 7.29 9.59 -4.59
C GLY A 21 6.37 10.80 -4.78
N GLY A 22 5.10 10.68 -4.38
CA GLY A 22 4.07 11.67 -4.63
C GLY A 22 3.83 11.90 -6.13
N ARG A 23 3.08 12.95 -6.46
CA ARG A 23 2.74 13.28 -7.85
C ARG A 23 3.98 13.58 -8.71
N LYS A 24 5.04 14.11 -8.11
CA LYS A 24 6.27 14.50 -8.82
C LYS A 24 7.08 13.31 -9.35
N ALA A 25 6.92 12.12 -8.76
CA ALA A 25 7.60 10.91 -9.22
C ALA A 25 6.87 10.22 -10.38
N ILE A 26 5.71 10.73 -10.80
CA ILE A 26 4.88 10.13 -11.84
C ILE A 26 4.94 11.02 -13.08
N SER A 27 5.27 10.41 -14.22
CA SER A 27 5.37 11.13 -15.49
C SER A 27 4.03 11.79 -15.85
N LYS A 28 4.05 13.10 -16.07
CA LYS A 28 2.88 13.87 -16.51
C LYS A 28 2.54 13.62 -17.97
N ASP A 29 3.50 13.17 -18.77
CA ASP A 29 3.29 12.87 -20.19
C ASP A 29 2.53 11.55 -20.35
N VAL A 30 2.79 10.58 -19.47
CA VAL A 30 2.11 9.27 -19.46
C VAL A 30 0.80 9.32 -18.69
N TYR A 31 0.81 9.97 -17.53
CA TYR A 31 -0.35 10.12 -16.67
C TYR A 31 -0.59 11.60 -16.39
N PRO A 32 -1.35 12.34 -17.22
CA PRO A 32 -1.65 13.75 -16.97
C PRO A 32 -2.40 13.99 -15.65
N ASP A 33 -3.34 13.10 -15.34
CA ASP A 33 -4.01 12.95 -14.04
C ASP A 33 -3.51 11.69 -13.30
N LEU A 34 -4.06 11.41 -12.11
CA LEU A 34 -3.68 10.26 -11.30
C LEU A 34 -4.68 9.10 -11.38
N ASP A 35 -5.86 9.28 -11.98
CA ASP A 35 -6.89 8.24 -11.97
C ASP A 35 -6.44 7.03 -12.81
N ALA A 36 -5.92 7.28 -14.00
CA ALA A 36 -5.32 6.24 -14.84
C ALA A 36 -4.11 5.57 -14.17
N PHE A 37 -3.29 6.35 -13.44
CA PHE A 37 -2.16 5.81 -12.69
C PHE A 37 -2.63 4.85 -11.58
N TYR A 38 -3.67 5.22 -10.83
CA TYR A 38 -4.20 4.37 -9.76
C TYR A 38 -4.84 3.09 -10.30
N GLU A 39 -5.52 3.17 -11.43
CA GLU A 39 -6.07 2.00 -12.11
C GLU A 39 -4.97 1.02 -12.52
N ASP A 40 -3.92 1.51 -13.19
CA ASP A 40 -2.81 0.68 -13.64
C ASP A 40 -1.96 0.16 -12.49
N LEU A 41 -1.86 0.91 -11.39
CA LEU A 41 -1.26 0.45 -10.14
C LEU A 41 -2.02 -0.76 -9.57
N GLY A 42 -3.35 -0.69 -9.51
CA GLY A 42 -4.19 -1.81 -9.08
C GLY A 42 -4.03 -3.04 -9.97
N LYS A 43 -4.07 -2.87 -11.30
CA LYS A 43 -3.81 -3.95 -12.27
C LYS A 43 -2.43 -4.57 -12.11
N THR A 44 -1.42 -3.73 -11.89
CA THR A 44 -0.04 -4.18 -11.69
C THR A 44 0.08 -5.04 -10.44
N TYR A 45 -0.51 -4.62 -9.32
CA TYR A 45 -0.49 -5.41 -8.10
C TYR A 45 -1.32 -6.68 -8.18
N ARG A 46 -2.46 -6.69 -8.90
CA ARG A 46 -3.19 -7.93 -9.18
C ARG A 46 -2.32 -8.94 -9.94
N LYS A 47 -1.59 -8.48 -10.96
CA LYS A 47 -0.62 -9.31 -11.70
C LYS A 47 0.50 -9.80 -10.77
N ALA A 48 0.99 -8.95 -9.88
CA ALA A 48 2.02 -9.34 -8.91
C ALA A 48 1.53 -10.41 -7.93
N VAL A 49 0.33 -10.26 -7.36
CA VAL A 49 -0.30 -11.27 -6.48
C VAL A 49 -0.41 -12.61 -7.21
N LYS A 50 -0.91 -12.58 -8.46
CA LYS A 50 -0.99 -13.79 -9.29
C LYS A 50 0.39 -14.40 -9.56
N ALA A 51 1.38 -13.60 -9.90
CA ALA A 51 2.73 -14.08 -10.17
C ALA A 51 3.37 -14.74 -8.93
N PHE A 52 3.17 -14.18 -7.74
CA PHE A 52 3.59 -14.82 -6.49
C PHE A 52 2.87 -16.16 -6.28
N TYR A 53 1.56 -16.20 -6.52
CA TYR A 53 0.79 -17.43 -6.40
C TYR A 53 1.28 -18.53 -7.35
N ASP A 54 1.50 -18.18 -8.62
CA ASP A 54 1.99 -19.07 -9.67
C ASP A 54 3.40 -19.59 -9.34
N ALA A 55 4.21 -18.80 -8.65
CA ALA A 55 5.52 -19.20 -8.12
C ALA A 55 5.44 -20.07 -6.85
N GLY A 56 4.24 -20.41 -6.37
CA GLY A 56 4.02 -21.27 -5.20
C GLY A 56 3.83 -20.52 -3.88
N CYS A 57 3.75 -19.19 -3.88
CA CYS A 57 3.46 -18.43 -2.67
C CYS A 57 2.02 -18.71 -2.20
N ARG A 58 1.86 -19.01 -0.90
CA ARG A 58 0.56 -19.18 -0.24
C ARG A 58 0.34 -18.23 0.94
N TYR A 59 1.37 -17.45 1.30
CA TYR A 59 1.28 -16.40 2.29
C TYR A 59 2.05 -15.17 1.80
N LEU A 60 1.31 -14.17 1.33
CA LEU A 60 1.83 -12.87 0.92
C LEU A 60 1.43 -11.79 1.92
N GLN A 61 2.35 -10.89 2.27
CA GLN A 61 2.08 -9.72 3.10
C GLN A 61 2.37 -8.43 2.34
N PHE A 62 1.46 -7.46 2.43
CA PHE A 62 1.70 -6.08 2.05
C PHE A 62 2.22 -5.29 3.25
N ASP A 63 3.43 -4.76 3.14
CA ASP A 63 4.04 -3.89 4.15
C ASP A 63 3.66 -2.43 3.83
N ASP A 64 2.88 -1.82 4.72
CA ASP A 64 2.29 -0.50 4.52
C ASP A 64 2.63 0.46 5.67
N THR A 65 3.35 1.53 5.35
CA THR A 65 3.65 2.60 6.30
C THR A 65 2.74 3.82 6.13
N VAL A 66 1.96 3.88 5.05
CA VAL A 66 1.22 5.07 4.63
C VAL A 66 -0.02 5.28 5.49
N TRP A 67 -0.70 4.22 5.90
CA TRP A 67 -1.84 4.34 6.82
C TRP A 67 -1.50 5.08 8.10
N ALA A 68 -0.31 4.86 8.68
CA ALA A 68 0.16 5.60 9.84
C ALA A 68 0.43 7.09 9.56
N TYR A 69 0.84 7.42 8.34
CA TYR A 69 1.12 8.80 7.93
C TYR A 69 -0.18 9.57 7.71
N LEU A 70 -1.22 8.89 7.21
CA LEU A 70 -2.55 9.49 7.06
C LEU A 70 -3.21 9.81 8.42
N CYS A 71 -2.68 9.28 9.53
CA CYS A 71 -3.06 9.67 10.89
C CYS A 71 -2.24 10.85 11.45
N SER A 72 -1.13 11.25 10.82
CA SER A 72 -0.22 12.29 11.31
C SER A 72 -0.46 13.63 10.64
N GLN A 73 -0.85 14.65 11.41
CA GLN A 73 -1.03 16.00 10.88
C GLN A 73 0.27 16.57 10.29
N ASP A 74 1.42 16.24 10.88
CA ASP A 74 2.72 16.69 10.37
C ASP A 74 3.05 16.05 9.02
N GLU A 75 2.79 14.76 8.85
CA GLU A 75 3.04 14.08 7.57
C GLU A 75 2.04 14.53 6.49
N LEU A 76 0.77 14.75 6.86
CA LEU A 76 -0.23 15.34 5.95
C LEU A 76 0.17 16.75 5.52
N LYS A 77 0.72 17.57 6.43
CA LYS A 77 1.24 18.91 6.10
C LYS A 77 2.41 18.82 5.13
N LYS A 78 3.41 17.97 5.40
CA LYS A 78 4.55 17.74 4.49
C LYS A 78 4.09 17.25 3.11
N ALA A 79 3.06 16.40 3.05
CA ALA A 79 2.46 15.93 1.81
C ALA A 79 1.85 17.09 1.00
N ARG A 80 1.14 18.01 1.66
CA ARG A 80 0.60 19.23 1.01
C ARG A 80 1.72 20.17 0.55
N GLU A 81 2.75 20.38 1.36
CA GLU A 81 3.90 21.24 1.02
C GLU A 81 4.69 20.72 -0.19
N ARG A 82 4.81 19.39 -0.36
CA ARG A 82 5.44 18.81 -1.56
C ARG A 82 4.54 18.87 -2.80
N GLY A 83 3.28 19.30 -2.67
CA GLY A 83 2.31 19.50 -3.76
C GLY A 83 1.36 18.33 -3.99
N ASP A 84 1.24 17.40 -3.05
CA ASP A 84 0.24 16.32 -3.12
C ASP A 84 -1.07 16.73 -2.47
N ASN A 85 -2.16 16.11 -2.90
CA ASN A 85 -3.45 16.19 -2.21
C ASN A 85 -3.65 14.92 -1.37
N PRO A 86 -3.56 14.98 -0.03
CA PRO A 86 -3.80 13.81 0.81
C PRO A 86 -5.28 13.50 1.02
N ASP A 87 -6.17 14.44 0.68
CA ASP A 87 -7.60 14.28 0.89
C ASP A 87 -8.13 13.20 -0.07
N GLY A 88 -8.88 12.24 0.46
CA GLY A 88 -9.40 11.10 -0.32
C GLY A 88 -8.42 9.94 -0.54
N LEU A 89 -7.15 10.06 -0.11
CA LEU A 89 -6.15 9.00 -0.31
C LEU A 89 -6.51 7.69 0.38
N GLN A 90 -7.16 7.74 1.55
CA GLN A 90 -7.60 6.53 2.26
C GLN A 90 -8.51 5.68 1.38
N GLN A 91 -9.51 6.30 0.76
CA GLN A 91 -10.48 5.63 -0.10
C GLN A 91 -9.82 5.14 -1.40
N ILE A 92 -8.92 5.94 -1.97
CA ILE A 92 -8.15 5.53 -3.16
C ILE A 92 -7.31 4.29 -2.85
N TYR A 93 -6.55 4.29 -1.76
CA TYR A 93 -5.69 3.15 -1.41
C TYR A 93 -6.48 1.90 -1.04
N SER A 94 -7.58 2.04 -0.29
CA SER A 94 -8.48 0.93 0.00
C SER A 94 -9.02 0.31 -1.30
N ARG A 95 -9.47 1.11 -2.27
CA ARG A 95 -9.91 0.61 -3.58
C ARG A 95 -8.80 -0.11 -4.34
N ILE A 96 -7.58 0.43 -4.37
CA ILE A 96 -6.45 -0.20 -5.08
C ILE A 96 -6.08 -1.53 -4.44
N ILE A 97 -5.98 -1.58 -3.10
CA ILE A 97 -5.65 -2.80 -2.36
C ILE A 97 -6.73 -3.87 -2.58
N ASN A 98 -8.00 -3.50 -2.42
CA ASN A 98 -9.12 -4.41 -2.65
C ASN A 98 -9.16 -4.92 -4.10
N TYR A 99 -8.91 -4.06 -5.09
CA TYR A 99 -8.81 -4.46 -6.49
C TYR A 99 -7.64 -5.44 -6.72
N ALA A 100 -6.47 -5.20 -6.10
CA ALA A 100 -5.29 -6.03 -6.25
C ALA A 100 -5.51 -7.46 -5.73
N ILE A 101 -6.30 -7.63 -4.68
CA ILE A 101 -6.53 -8.94 -4.03
C ILE A 101 -7.85 -9.61 -4.39
N ALA A 102 -8.70 -8.96 -5.20
CA ALA A 102 -10.05 -9.42 -5.52
C ALA A 102 -10.09 -10.82 -6.15
N GLU A 103 -9.04 -11.20 -6.89
CA GLU A 103 -8.92 -12.50 -7.56
C GLU A 103 -7.93 -13.44 -6.84
N ARG A 104 -7.62 -13.20 -5.56
CA ARG A 104 -6.72 -14.09 -4.82
C ARG A 104 -7.33 -15.51 -4.78
N PRO A 105 -6.54 -16.56 -5.08
CA PRO A 105 -7.00 -17.93 -4.90
C PRO A 105 -7.36 -18.22 -3.44
N ALA A 106 -8.33 -19.12 -3.24
CA ALA A 106 -8.87 -19.42 -1.92
C ALA A 106 -7.84 -19.98 -0.93
N ASP A 107 -6.80 -20.65 -1.43
CA ASP A 107 -5.70 -21.22 -0.64
C ASP A 107 -4.54 -20.24 -0.40
N MET A 108 -4.67 -18.97 -0.84
CA MET A 108 -3.66 -17.93 -0.61
C MET A 108 -4.09 -16.98 0.50
N THR A 109 -3.31 -16.91 1.57
CA THR A 109 -3.46 -15.90 2.62
C THR A 109 -2.77 -14.61 2.21
N ILE A 110 -3.50 -13.49 2.30
CA ILE A 110 -2.95 -12.15 2.13
C ILE A 110 -3.17 -11.37 3.42
N THR A 111 -2.09 -10.79 3.95
CA THR A 111 -2.14 -9.92 5.15
C THR A 111 -1.56 -8.55 4.85
N THR A 112 -1.89 -7.57 5.70
CA THR A 112 -1.27 -6.25 5.68
C THR A 112 -0.57 -6.01 7.00
N HIS A 113 0.70 -5.60 6.95
CA HIS A 113 1.41 -5.08 8.12
C HIS A 113 1.38 -3.56 8.08
N VAL A 114 0.78 -2.95 9.09
CA VAL A 114 0.76 -1.49 9.24
C VAL A 114 1.72 -1.03 10.32
N CYS A 115 2.73 -0.27 9.91
CA CYS A 115 3.80 0.22 10.78
C CYS A 115 3.89 1.74 10.79
N ARG A 116 4.35 2.30 11.91
CA ARG A 116 4.65 3.75 12.06
C ARG A 116 6.02 4.15 11.49
N GLY A 117 6.65 3.23 10.75
CA GLY A 117 8.02 3.36 10.28
C GLY A 117 9.03 3.16 11.41
N ASN A 118 10.20 2.64 11.03
CA ASN A 118 11.39 2.58 11.88
C ASN A 118 12.58 3.20 11.13
N PHE A 119 12.34 4.30 10.41
CA PHE A 119 13.41 4.93 9.65
C PHE A 119 14.37 5.61 10.63
N ARG A 120 15.54 4.99 10.83
CA ARG A 120 16.60 5.46 11.74
C ARG A 120 16.15 5.57 13.20
N SER A 121 15.49 4.53 13.73
CA SER A 121 15.11 4.44 15.16
C SER A 121 14.19 5.56 15.65
N THR A 122 13.52 6.27 14.73
CA THR A 122 12.60 7.36 15.05
C THR A 122 11.22 7.00 14.53
N TRP A 123 10.20 7.09 15.39
CA TRP A 123 8.80 6.92 15.00
C TRP A 123 8.40 8.11 14.12
N ILE A 124 7.85 7.82 12.94
CA ILE A 124 7.48 8.86 11.97
C ILE A 124 6.11 9.47 12.29
N SER A 125 5.28 8.75 13.06
CA SER A 125 3.94 9.17 13.48
C SER A 125 3.61 8.60 14.86
N SER A 126 2.85 9.36 15.66
CA SER A 126 2.33 8.97 16.98
C SER A 126 0.80 9.03 16.99
N GLY A 127 0.15 8.40 17.98
CA GLY A 127 -1.32 8.32 18.06
C GLY A 127 -1.91 7.00 17.52
N GLY A 128 -3.22 6.80 17.74
CA GLY A 128 -3.95 5.60 17.31
C GLY A 128 -4.26 5.56 15.80
N TYR A 129 -4.68 4.41 15.29
CA TYR A 129 -5.12 4.24 13.90
C TYR A 129 -6.59 4.63 13.68
N GLU A 130 -7.26 5.20 14.69
CA GLU A 130 -8.67 5.59 14.65
C GLU A 130 -9.08 6.31 13.36
N PRO A 131 -8.30 7.28 12.82
CA PRO A 131 -8.70 8.02 11.63
C PRO A 131 -8.75 7.21 10.33
N VAL A 132 -8.17 6.00 10.32
CA VAL A 132 -8.09 5.12 9.14
C VAL A 132 -8.74 3.75 9.37
N ALA A 133 -9.08 3.42 10.62
CA ALA A 133 -9.48 2.08 11.03
C ALA A 133 -10.70 1.58 10.25
N GLU A 134 -11.75 2.39 10.12
CA GLU A 134 -12.96 2.03 9.38
C GLU A 134 -12.70 1.75 7.90
N THR A 135 -11.79 2.50 7.28
CA THR A 135 -11.44 2.31 5.85
C THR A 135 -10.57 1.07 5.60
N MET A 136 -9.91 0.57 6.65
CA MET A 136 -9.04 -0.60 6.60
C MET A 136 -9.77 -1.93 6.86
N LEU A 137 -11.01 -1.90 7.35
CA LEU A 137 -11.86 -3.07 7.52
C LEU A 137 -12.47 -3.51 6.19
#